data_AF-A0A974PAW7-F1
#
_entry.id   AF-A0A974PAW7-F1
#
_cell.length_a   1.000
_cell.length_b   1.000
_cell.length_c   1.000
_cell.angle_alpha   90.00
_cell.angle_beta   90.00
_cell.angle_gamma   90.00
#
_symmetry.space_group_name_H-M   'P 1'
#
loop_
_entity.id
_entity.type
_entity.pdbx_description
1 polymer ?
#
loop_
_entity_poly.entity_id
_entity_poly.type
_entity_poly.pdbx_seq_one_letter_code
_entity_poly.pdbx_strand_id
1 'polypeptide(L)'
;MGMEHKCFLFDTVNFNKELREIIILSGGTNNSDVLIKFINSNLSKICSPYTGESLTVDWEDELENGSIQELCDFAMTKYYSPDEEDGLSYAWDALLESLRNLTMNFKTEIYILGSPLESESFILDPGGMGLGFVYLEDIPVIYSELVGLKQCFMENCLTSLSNVLYEIDETELIHAYDKLVFIYKTAKEMERGLLITF
;
A
#
# COMPACT_ATOMS: atom_id res chain seq x y z
N MET A 1 -12.11 7.57 15.12
CA MET A 1 -11.89 6.36 14.30
C MET A 1 -10.66 6.65 13.46
N GLY A 2 -9.63 5.81 13.56
CA GLY A 2 -8.40 5.95 12.79
C GLY A 2 -8.62 5.61 11.31
N MET A 3 -7.61 5.85 10.49
CA MET A 3 -7.58 5.41 9.09
C MET A 3 -7.40 3.89 9.01
N GLU A 4 -7.99 3.26 8.00
CA GLU A 4 -7.96 1.81 7.84
C GLU A 4 -6.80 1.42 6.94
N HIS A 5 -5.79 0.75 7.49
CA HIS A 5 -4.69 0.26 6.68
C HIS A 5 -5.15 -0.90 5.80
N LYS A 6 -5.10 -0.66 4.49
CA LYS A 6 -5.35 -1.64 3.44
C LYS A 6 -4.06 -1.99 2.74
N CYS A 7 -3.93 -3.25 2.35
CA CYS A 7 -2.76 -3.74 1.65
C CYS A 7 -3.16 -4.69 0.53
N PHE A 8 -2.54 -4.52 -0.63
CA PHE A 8 -2.82 -5.29 -1.83
C PHE A 8 -1.54 -5.89 -2.39
N LEU A 9 -1.62 -7.13 -2.88
CA LEU A 9 -0.58 -7.67 -3.75
C LEU A 9 -0.51 -6.83 -5.02
N PHE A 10 0.66 -6.30 -5.33
CA PHE A 10 0.83 -5.34 -6.41
C PHE A 10 1.96 -5.74 -7.36
N ASP A 11 1.68 -5.72 -8.66
CA ASP A 11 2.67 -5.98 -9.71
C ASP A 11 3.60 -4.78 -9.92
N THR A 12 4.50 -4.57 -8.95
CA THR A 12 5.48 -3.47 -8.96
C THR A 12 6.40 -3.53 -10.18
N VAL A 13 6.66 -4.71 -10.73
CA VAL A 13 7.53 -4.91 -11.90
C VAL A 13 6.91 -4.33 -13.16
N ASN A 14 5.66 -4.69 -13.47
CA ASN A 14 4.99 -4.15 -14.66
C ASN A 14 4.53 -2.70 -14.44
N PHE A 15 4.14 -2.33 -13.22
CA PHE A 15 3.87 -0.94 -12.86
C PHE A 15 5.06 -0.02 -13.15
N ASN A 16 6.27 -0.40 -12.72
CA ASN A 16 7.49 0.38 -12.94
C ASN A 16 7.84 0.51 -14.43
N LYS A 17 7.50 -0.50 -15.25
CA LYS A 17 7.77 -0.50 -16.69
C LYS A 17 6.77 0.35 -17.48
N GLU A 18 5.51 0.38 -17.05
CA GLU A 18 4.41 0.83 -17.89
C GLU A 18 3.71 2.10 -17.38
N LEU A 19 3.54 2.29 -16.07
CA LEU A 19 2.70 3.35 -15.50
C LEU A 19 3.46 4.34 -14.61
N ARG A 20 4.47 3.91 -13.86
CA ARG A 20 5.16 4.76 -12.86
C ARG A 20 5.61 6.12 -13.42
N GLU A 21 6.31 6.11 -14.55
CA GLU A 21 6.80 7.35 -15.18
C GLU A 21 5.65 8.20 -15.75
N ILE A 22 4.56 7.57 -16.23
CA ILE A 22 3.38 8.30 -16.70
C ILE A 22 2.76 9.08 -15.54
N ILE A 23 2.61 8.46 -14.37
CA ILE A 23 2.07 9.12 -13.16
C ILE A 23 2.93 10.34 -12.79
N ILE A 24 4.25 10.15 -12.68
CA ILE A 24 5.16 11.24 -12.29
C ILE A 24 5.12 12.38 -13.31
N LEU A 25 5.14 12.08 -14.61
CA LEU A 25 5.10 13.09 -15.67
C LEU A 25 3.75 13.82 -15.69
N SER A 26 2.64 13.08 -15.62
CA SER A 26 1.30 13.66 -15.59
C SER A 26 1.13 14.57 -14.38
N GLY A 27 1.47 14.08 -13.18
CA GLY A 27 1.40 14.85 -11.95
C GLY A 27 2.28 16.10 -11.96
N GLY A 28 3.53 15.97 -12.41
CA GLY A 28 4.48 17.09 -12.46
C GLY A 28 4.14 18.16 -13.50
N THR A 29 3.47 17.79 -14.60
CA THR A 29 3.04 18.72 -15.66
C THR A 29 1.59 19.16 -15.54
N ASN A 30 0.85 18.63 -14.58
CA ASN A 30 -0.59 18.76 -14.45
C ASN A 30 -1.34 18.42 -15.76
N ASN A 31 -0.89 17.39 -16.49
CA ASN A 31 -1.46 16.94 -17.76
C ASN A 31 -1.99 15.50 -17.66
N SER A 32 -3.31 15.33 -17.74
CA SER A 32 -4.00 14.05 -17.66
C SER A 32 -4.09 13.26 -18.97
N ASP A 33 -3.78 13.86 -20.13
CA ASP A 33 -4.01 13.25 -21.45
C ASP A 33 -3.34 11.89 -21.61
N VAL A 34 -2.10 11.76 -21.13
CA VAL A 34 -1.32 10.51 -21.23
C VAL A 34 -1.91 9.43 -20.33
N LEU A 35 -2.40 9.82 -19.15
CA LEU A 35 -2.99 8.91 -18.18
C LEU A 35 -4.36 8.41 -18.64
N ILE A 36 -5.21 9.30 -19.17
CA ILE A 36 -6.50 8.95 -19.79
C ILE A 36 -6.27 8.02 -20.98
N LYS A 37 -5.28 8.32 -21.83
CA LYS A 37 -4.92 7.44 -22.96
C LYS A 37 -4.45 6.07 -22.48
N PHE A 38 -3.70 6.01 -21.38
CA PHE A 38 -3.28 4.75 -20.77
C PHE A 38 -4.48 3.94 -20.28
N ILE A 39 -5.42 4.56 -19.57
CA ILE A 39 -6.64 3.92 -19.07
C ILE A 39 -7.46 3.36 -20.25
N ASN A 40 -7.76 4.20 -21.23
CA ASN A 40 -8.53 3.82 -22.41
C ASN A 40 -7.89 2.67 -23.21
N SER A 41 -6.55 2.60 -23.25
CA SER A 41 -5.82 1.51 -23.93
C SER A 41 -5.80 0.20 -23.13
N ASN A 42 -6.18 0.23 -21.85
CA ASN A 42 -6.13 -0.91 -20.92
C ASN A 42 -7.47 -1.19 -20.24
N LEU A 43 -8.59 -0.66 -20.72
CA LEU A 43 -9.92 -0.77 -20.11
C LEU A 43 -10.27 -2.18 -19.62
N SER A 44 -10.03 -3.21 -20.44
CA SER A 44 -10.37 -4.59 -20.09
C SER A 44 -9.54 -5.20 -18.96
N LYS A 45 -8.52 -4.49 -18.47
CA LYS A 45 -7.62 -4.91 -17.39
C LYS A 45 -7.70 -3.99 -16.17
N ILE A 46 -8.47 -2.92 -16.25
CA ILE A 46 -8.62 -1.93 -15.19
C ILE A 46 -9.98 -2.15 -14.56
N CYS A 47 -10.02 -2.09 -13.23
CA CYS A 47 -11.23 -2.07 -12.45
C CYS A 47 -11.51 -0.67 -11.90
N SER A 48 -12.76 -0.39 -11.61
CA SER A 48 -13.16 0.78 -10.84
C SER A 48 -12.60 0.64 -9.41
N PRO A 49 -11.89 1.66 -8.89
CA PRO A 49 -11.45 1.68 -7.50
C PRO A 49 -12.62 1.79 -6.52
N TYR A 50 -13.81 2.22 -6.99
CA TYR A 50 -15.00 2.40 -6.17
C TYR A 50 -15.82 1.12 -6.03
N THR A 51 -15.92 0.34 -7.11
CA THR A 51 -16.80 -0.84 -7.15
C THR A 51 -16.06 -2.16 -7.22
N GLY A 52 -14.77 -2.16 -7.58
CA GLY A 52 -14.00 -3.37 -7.89
C GLY A 52 -14.34 -3.99 -9.25
N GLU A 53 -15.39 -3.53 -9.92
CA GLU A 53 -15.86 -4.06 -11.20
C GLU A 53 -14.97 -3.61 -12.37
N SER A 54 -14.90 -4.40 -13.44
CA SER A 54 -14.16 -4.03 -14.65
C SER A 54 -14.72 -2.74 -15.28
N LEU A 55 -13.83 -1.86 -15.72
CA LEU A 55 -14.23 -0.61 -16.36
C LEU A 55 -14.96 -0.83 -17.69
N THR A 56 -15.91 0.07 -17.96
CA THR A 56 -16.63 0.15 -19.22
C THR A 56 -16.15 1.35 -20.05
N VAL A 57 -16.68 1.49 -21.27
CA VAL A 57 -16.33 2.63 -22.15
C VAL A 57 -16.75 3.98 -21.59
N ASP A 58 -17.72 4.00 -20.67
CA ASP A 58 -18.26 5.21 -20.05
C ASP A 58 -17.69 5.42 -18.63
N TRP A 59 -16.51 4.85 -18.33
CA TRP A 59 -15.87 4.94 -17.00
C TRP A 59 -15.61 6.38 -16.55
N GLU A 60 -15.50 7.34 -17.48
CA GLU A 60 -15.33 8.76 -17.15
C GLU A 60 -16.54 9.32 -16.37
N ASP A 61 -17.72 8.70 -16.49
CA ASP A 61 -18.91 9.06 -15.71
C ASP A 61 -18.79 8.71 -14.22
N GLU A 62 -17.83 7.85 -13.85
CA GLU A 62 -17.53 7.50 -12.44
C GLU A 62 -16.62 8.53 -11.76
N LEU A 63 -15.99 9.45 -12.51
CA LEU A 63 -15.09 10.44 -11.96
C LEU A 63 -15.84 11.47 -11.09
N GLU A 64 -15.37 11.68 -9.87
CA GLU A 64 -15.87 12.72 -8.98
C GLU A 64 -15.31 14.10 -9.35
N ASN A 65 -14.01 14.20 -9.63
CA ASN A 65 -13.34 15.48 -9.89
C ASN A 65 -12.39 15.49 -11.09
N GLY A 66 -12.04 14.34 -11.65
CA GLY A 66 -11.16 14.17 -12.80
C GLY A 66 -9.70 14.58 -12.54
N SER A 67 -9.29 14.60 -11.26
CA SER A 67 -7.92 14.95 -10.90
C SER A 67 -6.92 13.88 -11.34
N ILE A 68 -5.66 14.26 -11.47
CA ILE A 68 -4.59 13.29 -11.78
C ILE A 68 -4.49 12.22 -10.70
N GLN A 69 -4.71 12.58 -9.43
CA GLN A 69 -4.72 11.63 -8.33
C GLN A 69 -5.80 10.56 -8.53
N GLU A 70 -7.04 10.99 -8.81
CA GLU A 70 -8.16 10.07 -9.07
C GLU A 70 -7.91 9.21 -10.31
N LEU A 71 -7.42 9.79 -11.40
CA LEU A 71 -7.03 9.02 -12.59
C LEU A 71 -5.93 7.98 -12.30
N CYS A 72 -5.04 8.26 -11.33
CA CYS A 72 -4.04 7.28 -10.90
C CYS A 72 -4.68 6.11 -10.15
N ASP A 73 -5.73 6.33 -9.34
CA ASP A 73 -6.47 5.24 -8.69
C ASP A 73 -6.99 4.25 -9.72
N PHE A 74 -7.69 4.75 -10.74
CA PHE A 74 -8.16 3.92 -11.85
C PHE A 74 -6.98 3.22 -12.54
N ALA A 75 -5.95 3.96 -12.98
CA ALA A 75 -4.85 3.35 -13.74
C ALA A 75 -4.09 2.25 -12.96
N MET A 76 -3.99 2.37 -11.62
CA MET A 76 -3.26 1.44 -10.78
C MET A 76 -3.98 0.11 -10.56
N THR A 77 -5.32 0.04 -10.64
CA THR A 77 -6.07 -1.23 -10.50
C THR A 77 -5.74 -2.25 -11.60
N LYS A 78 -5.00 -1.85 -12.64
CA LYS A 78 -4.38 -2.79 -13.58
C LYS A 78 -3.39 -3.77 -12.90
N TYR A 79 -2.81 -3.37 -11.77
CA TYR A 79 -1.68 -4.07 -11.14
C TYR A 79 -2.03 -4.70 -9.79
N TYR A 80 -3.25 -4.52 -9.30
CA TYR A 80 -3.79 -5.16 -8.10
C TYR A 80 -5.30 -5.34 -8.22
N SER A 81 -5.88 -6.25 -7.43
CA SER A 81 -7.33 -6.42 -7.36
C SER A 81 -7.89 -5.61 -6.19
N PRO A 82 -8.83 -4.66 -6.41
CA PRO A 82 -9.47 -3.91 -5.31
C PRO A 82 -10.24 -4.80 -4.32
N ASP A 83 -10.70 -5.98 -4.76
CA ASP A 83 -11.44 -6.93 -3.93
C ASP A 83 -10.54 -7.83 -3.05
N GLU A 84 -9.22 -7.84 -3.30
CA GLU A 84 -8.24 -8.69 -2.60
C GLU A 84 -7.41 -7.86 -1.60
N GLU A 85 -8.10 -7.09 -0.75
CA GLU A 85 -7.50 -6.37 0.37
C GLU A 85 -7.14 -7.34 1.51
N ASP A 86 -5.92 -7.23 2.03
CA ASP A 86 -5.42 -8.10 3.10
C ASP A 86 -4.56 -7.35 4.14
N GLY A 87 -4.91 -6.11 4.45
CA GLY A 87 -4.19 -5.21 5.34
C GLY A 87 -4.30 -5.54 6.83
N LEU A 88 -3.91 -4.54 7.64
CA LEU A 88 -3.88 -4.60 9.11
C LEU A 88 -5.11 -3.93 9.74
N SER A 89 -6.05 -3.45 8.91
CA SER A 89 -7.26 -2.74 9.32
C SER A 89 -6.93 -1.59 10.27
N TYR A 90 -7.39 -1.60 11.53
CA TYR A 90 -7.17 -0.52 12.50
C TYR A 90 -6.02 -0.79 13.49
N ALA A 91 -5.31 -1.91 13.37
CA ALA A 91 -4.23 -2.27 14.30
C ALA A 91 -2.84 -1.75 13.86
N TRP A 92 -2.75 -1.15 12.68
CA TRP A 92 -1.49 -0.81 12.03
C TRP A 92 -0.67 0.24 12.78
N ASP A 93 -1.32 1.24 13.39
CA ASP A 93 -0.67 2.36 14.06
C ASP A 93 -0.04 1.91 15.38
N ALA A 94 -0.78 1.14 16.18
CA ALA A 94 -0.26 0.49 17.38
C ALA A 94 0.89 -0.47 17.04
N LEU A 95 0.77 -1.24 15.95
CA LEU A 95 1.85 -2.11 15.47
C LEU A 95 3.09 -1.29 15.07
N LEU A 96 2.92 -0.20 14.33
CA LEU A 96 4.00 0.69 13.91
C LEU A 96 4.75 1.26 15.11
N GLU A 97 4.05 1.79 16.12
CA GLU A 97 4.68 2.29 17.34
C GLU A 97 5.43 1.19 18.09
N SER A 98 4.89 -0.03 18.13
CA SER A 98 5.54 -1.17 18.78
C SER A 98 6.83 -1.57 18.06
N LEU A 99 6.83 -1.56 16.73
CA LEU A 99 8.00 -1.86 15.90
C LEU A 99 9.11 -0.83 16.06
N ARG A 100 8.81 0.44 16.38
CA ARG A 100 9.84 1.49 16.57
C ARG A 100 10.83 1.19 17.69
N ASN A 101 10.48 0.31 18.62
CA ASN A 101 11.36 -0.13 19.69
C ASN A 101 12.37 -1.21 19.25
N LEU A 102 12.22 -1.74 18.03
CA LEU A 102 13.10 -2.76 17.48
C LEU A 102 14.21 -2.14 16.62
N THR A 103 15.37 -2.79 16.61
CA THR A 103 16.44 -2.45 15.67
C THR A 103 16.17 -3.16 14.34
N MET A 104 15.97 -2.38 13.29
CA MET A 104 15.60 -2.85 11.95
C MET A 104 16.55 -2.32 10.87
N ASN A 105 16.64 -3.02 9.75
CA ASN A 105 17.48 -2.66 8.61
C ASN A 105 16.88 -1.52 7.79
N PHE A 106 15.56 -1.46 7.68
CA PHE A 106 14.82 -0.39 7.04
C PHE A 106 14.22 0.56 8.09
N LYS A 107 13.78 1.74 7.65
CA LYS A 107 12.92 2.59 8.49
C LYS A 107 11.65 1.82 8.84
N THR A 108 11.21 1.90 10.09
CA THR A 108 10.00 1.22 10.59
C THR A 108 8.78 1.46 9.70
N GLU A 109 8.64 2.67 9.17
CA GLU A 109 7.56 3.06 8.28
C GLU A 109 7.52 2.23 7.00
N ILE A 110 8.65 1.75 6.47
CA ILE A 110 8.66 0.97 5.22
C ILE A 110 7.88 -0.35 5.38
N TYR A 111 7.89 -0.94 6.58
CA TYR A 111 7.24 -2.23 6.82
C TYR A 111 5.71 -2.14 6.75
N ILE A 112 5.13 -1.00 7.14
CA ILE A 112 3.67 -0.83 7.30
C ILE A 112 3.10 0.26 6.40
N LEU A 113 3.85 1.32 6.10
CA LEU A 113 3.40 2.44 5.26
C LEU A 113 3.96 2.34 3.84
N GLY A 114 5.04 1.59 3.64
CA GLY A 114 5.76 1.54 2.37
C GLY A 114 6.52 2.84 2.06
N SER A 115 6.98 2.96 0.82
CA SER A 115 7.67 4.15 0.31
C SER A 115 6.73 4.98 -0.57
N PRO A 116 6.73 6.31 -0.45
CA PRO A 116 5.93 7.17 -1.32
C PRO A 116 6.43 7.10 -2.77
N LEU A 117 5.53 7.35 -3.72
CA LEU A 117 5.91 7.65 -5.10
C LEU A 117 5.88 9.16 -5.30
N GLU A 118 7.07 9.75 -5.43
CA GLU A 118 7.22 11.20 -5.51
C GLU A 118 8.25 11.66 -6.55
N SER A 119 8.12 12.93 -6.92
CA SER A 119 9.04 13.74 -7.70
C SER A 119 9.15 15.13 -7.06
N GLU A 120 10.03 15.99 -7.57
CA GLU A 120 10.21 17.35 -7.00
C GLU A 120 8.93 18.19 -6.94
N SER A 121 7.97 17.94 -7.85
CA SER A 121 6.75 18.74 -8.00
C SER A 121 5.45 17.98 -7.75
N PHE A 122 5.51 16.68 -7.48
CA PHE A 122 4.32 15.84 -7.35
C PHE A 122 4.56 14.65 -6.42
N ILE A 123 3.62 14.41 -5.51
CA ILE A 123 3.54 13.23 -4.66
C ILE A 123 2.24 12.52 -5.03
N LEU A 124 2.33 11.24 -5.38
CA LEU A 124 1.16 10.41 -5.59
C LEU A 124 0.51 10.13 -4.23
N ASP A 125 -0.69 10.66 -4.04
CA ASP A 125 -1.49 10.47 -2.83
C ASP A 125 -2.98 10.47 -3.20
N PRO A 126 -3.44 9.40 -3.87
CA PRO A 126 -4.83 9.29 -4.28
C PRO A 126 -5.75 9.21 -3.06
N GLY A 127 -6.86 9.92 -3.11
CA GLY A 127 -7.75 10.10 -1.96
C GLY A 127 -7.19 10.98 -0.82
N GLY A 128 -5.90 11.35 -0.83
CA GLY A 128 -5.29 12.24 0.15
C GLY A 128 -5.13 11.62 1.55
N MET A 129 -5.17 10.29 1.66
CA MET A 129 -5.13 9.56 2.93
C MET A 129 -3.78 8.89 3.19
N GLY A 130 -2.88 8.87 2.20
CA GLY A 130 -1.61 8.18 2.23
C GLY A 130 -1.58 6.99 1.28
N LEU A 131 -0.43 6.85 0.62
CA LEU A 131 -0.14 5.76 -0.31
C LEU A 131 1.32 5.36 -0.15
N GLY A 132 1.59 4.05 -0.18
CA GLY A 132 2.97 3.59 -0.28
C GLY A 132 3.15 2.26 -0.98
N PHE A 133 4.38 2.06 -1.43
CA PHE A 133 4.81 0.90 -2.19
C PHE A 133 5.90 0.14 -1.45
N VAL A 134 5.83 -1.18 -1.49
CA VAL A 134 6.97 -2.04 -1.16
C VAL A 134 7.34 -2.83 -2.40
N TYR A 135 8.56 -2.60 -2.90
CA TYR A 135 9.00 -3.17 -4.18
C TYR A 135 9.40 -4.65 -4.02
N LEU A 136 9.25 -5.41 -5.10
CA LEU A 136 9.44 -6.87 -5.09
C LEU A 136 10.82 -7.27 -4.57
N GLU A 137 11.85 -6.50 -4.89
CA GLU A 137 13.22 -6.70 -4.44
C GLU A 137 13.40 -6.64 -2.92
N ASP A 138 12.58 -5.84 -2.22
CA ASP A 138 12.67 -5.64 -0.77
C ASP A 138 11.84 -6.68 -0.01
N ILE A 139 10.82 -7.27 -0.63
CA ILE A 139 9.89 -8.22 0.00
C ILE A 139 10.60 -9.40 0.69
N PRO A 140 11.55 -10.11 0.05
CA PRO A 140 12.23 -11.24 0.70
C PRO A 140 13.08 -10.81 1.90
N VAL A 141 13.70 -9.62 1.83
CA VAL A 141 14.56 -9.08 2.89
C VAL A 141 13.71 -8.71 4.10
N ILE A 142 12.64 -7.95 3.88
CA ILE A 142 11.69 -7.55 4.92
C ILE A 142 11.03 -8.77 5.56
N TYR A 143 10.57 -9.74 4.76
CA TYR A 143 9.97 -10.96 5.28
C TYR A 143 10.92 -11.73 6.20
N SER A 144 12.15 -11.97 5.75
CA SER A 144 13.15 -12.69 6.54
C SER A 144 13.50 -11.97 7.85
N GLU A 145 13.54 -10.65 7.82
CA GLU A 145 13.77 -9.84 9.00
C GLU A 145 12.61 -9.89 9.99
N LEU A 146 11.36 -9.73 9.54
CA LEU A 146 10.18 -9.86 10.40
C LEU A 146 10.12 -11.24 11.06
N VAL A 147 10.42 -12.32 10.34
CA VAL A 147 10.50 -13.67 10.93
C VAL A 147 11.57 -13.73 12.03
N GLY A 148 12.74 -13.11 11.80
CA GLY A 148 13.83 -13.07 12.77
C GLY A 148 13.53 -12.22 14.00
N LEU A 149 12.73 -11.16 13.85
CA LEU A 149 12.38 -10.22 14.92
C LEU A 149 11.24 -10.70 15.82
N LYS A 150 10.50 -11.74 15.43
CA LYS A 150 9.29 -12.19 16.14
C LYS A 150 9.49 -12.38 17.65
N GLN A 151 10.57 -13.06 18.05
CA GLN A 151 10.86 -13.31 19.47
C GLN A 151 11.13 -12.00 20.22
N CYS A 152 11.95 -11.11 19.64
CA CYS A 152 12.24 -9.80 20.23
C CYS A 152 10.97 -8.94 20.31
N PHE A 153 10.11 -8.99 19.29
CA PHE A 153 8.84 -8.29 19.31
C PHE A 153 7.98 -8.76 20.50
N MET A 154 7.79 -10.07 20.67
CA MET A 154 7.00 -10.62 21.78
C MET A 154 7.55 -10.20 23.17
N GLU A 155 8.87 -10.19 23.33
CA GLU A 155 9.50 -9.77 24.59
C GLU A 155 9.30 -8.28 24.91
N ASN A 156 9.33 -7.42 23.87
CA ASN A 156 9.16 -5.97 24.04
C ASN A 156 7.68 -5.55 24.10
N CYS A 157 6.78 -6.31 23.47
CA CYS A 157 5.33 -6.08 23.47
C CYS A 157 4.76 -6.07 24.90
N LEU A 158 5.29 -6.92 25.78
CA LEU A 158 4.96 -6.98 27.21
C LEU A 158 5.35 -5.72 27.99
N THR A 159 6.23 -4.88 27.44
CA THR A 159 6.75 -3.68 28.12
C THR A 159 6.20 -2.35 27.58
N SER A 160 5.60 -2.32 26.38
CA SER A 160 5.18 -1.09 25.69
C SER A 160 3.69 -0.72 25.89
N LEU A 161 2.86 -1.62 26.42
CA LEU A 161 1.41 -1.41 26.64
C LEU A 161 1.07 -0.41 27.77
N SER A 162 2.06 0.26 28.36
CA SER A 162 1.82 1.32 29.35
C SER A 162 1.26 2.62 28.74
N ASN A 163 1.21 2.74 27.41
CA ASN A 163 0.68 3.91 26.73
C ASN A 163 -0.80 3.71 26.36
N VAL A 164 -1.66 4.43 27.09
CA VAL A 164 -3.14 4.50 27.01
C VAL A 164 -3.66 5.07 25.67
N LEU A 165 -2.87 5.04 24.60
CA LEU A 165 -3.19 5.68 23.31
C LEU A 165 -4.02 4.80 22.37
N TYR A 166 -3.96 3.47 22.52
CA TYR A 166 -4.62 2.52 21.63
C TYR A 166 -5.56 1.60 22.42
N GLU A 167 -6.77 1.37 21.91
CA GLU A 167 -7.73 0.39 22.45
C GLU A 167 -7.44 -1.03 21.94
N ILE A 168 -6.16 -1.38 21.79
CA ILE A 168 -5.72 -2.70 21.32
C ILE A 168 -5.04 -3.45 22.47
N ASP A 169 -5.38 -4.73 22.65
CA ASP A 169 -4.70 -5.58 23.65
C ASP A 169 -3.45 -6.29 23.09
N GLU A 170 -2.71 -6.97 23.98
CA GLU A 170 -1.50 -7.70 23.60
C GLU A 170 -1.78 -8.80 22.56
N THR A 171 -2.93 -9.49 22.67
CA THR A 171 -3.30 -10.58 21.78
C THR A 171 -3.60 -10.05 20.38
N GLU A 172 -4.32 -8.94 20.30
CA GLU A 172 -4.63 -8.25 19.05
C GLU A 172 -3.35 -7.69 18.39
N LEU A 173 -2.42 -7.16 19.17
CA LEU A 173 -1.14 -6.66 18.68
C LEU A 173 -0.23 -7.79 18.16
N ILE A 174 -0.17 -8.93 18.85
CA ILE A 174 0.52 -10.14 18.37
C ILE A 174 -0.14 -10.65 17.08
N HIS A 175 -1.47 -10.64 17.01
CA HIS A 175 -2.20 -11.04 15.81
C HIS A 175 -1.91 -10.10 14.64
N ALA A 176 -1.83 -8.78 14.88
CA ALA A 176 -1.44 -7.80 13.86
C ALA A 176 -0.02 -8.04 13.36
N TYR A 177 0.92 -8.37 14.25
CA TYR A 177 2.29 -8.74 13.85
C TYR A 177 2.30 -10.02 13.00
N ASP A 178 1.58 -11.06 13.41
CA ASP A 178 1.47 -12.30 12.65
C ASP A 178 0.80 -12.09 11.29
N LYS A 179 -0.19 -11.19 11.23
CA LYS A 179 -0.81 -10.74 9.99
C LYS A 179 0.19 -10.02 9.09
N LEU A 180 1.00 -9.11 9.62
CA LEU A 180 2.07 -8.44 8.87
C LEU A 180 3.06 -9.46 8.27
N VAL A 181 3.53 -10.41 9.08
CA VAL A 181 4.41 -11.49 8.61
C VAL A 181 3.74 -12.31 7.50
N PHE A 182 2.43 -12.59 7.63
CA PHE A 182 1.66 -13.31 6.62
C PHE A 182 1.54 -12.53 5.30
N ILE A 183 1.26 -11.22 5.34
CA ILE A 183 1.21 -10.37 4.15
C ILE A 183 2.53 -10.47 3.36
N TYR A 184 3.66 -10.28 4.05
CA TYR A 184 4.99 -10.36 3.42
C TYR A 184 5.33 -11.77 2.94
N LYS A 185 4.89 -12.81 3.65
CA LYS A 185 5.03 -14.19 3.20
C LYS A 185 4.29 -14.41 1.88
N THR A 186 3.02 -14.00 1.82
CA THR A 186 2.18 -14.15 0.62
C THR A 186 2.75 -13.37 -0.55
N ALA A 187 3.18 -12.13 -0.34
CA ALA A 187 3.84 -11.32 -1.37
C ALA A 187 5.10 -12.00 -1.92
N LYS A 188 5.92 -12.59 -1.03
CA LYS A 188 7.11 -13.35 -1.42
C LYS A 188 6.75 -14.60 -2.22
N GLU A 189 5.77 -15.39 -1.79
CA GLU A 189 5.33 -16.62 -2.46
C GLU A 189 4.71 -16.33 -3.84
N MET A 190 4.04 -15.18 -3.97
CA MET A 190 3.40 -14.74 -5.21
C MET A 190 4.32 -13.93 -6.13
N GLU A 191 5.56 -13.66 -5.71
CA GLU A 191 6.51 -12.80 -6.43
C GLU A 191 5.91 -11.42 -6.79
N ARG A 192 5.19 -10.83 -5.83
CA ARG A 192 4.57 -9.49 -5.94
C ARG A 192 5.17 -8.52 -4.92
N GLY A 193 5.12 -7.22 -5.25
CA GLY A 193 5.27 -6.17 -4.26
C GLY A 193 3.95 -5.90 -3.53
N LEU A 194 3.90 -4.80 -2.78
CA LEU A 194 2.72 -4.37 -2.04
C LEU A 194 2.34 -2.93 -2.40
N LEU A 195 1.03 -2.67 -2.44
CA LEU A 195 0.43 -1.35 -2.43
C LEU A 195 -0.31 -1.17 -1.10
N ILE A 196 -0.08 -0.04 -0.44
CA ILE A 196 -0.62 0.25 0.89
C ILE A 196 -1.42 1.55 0.81
N THR A 197 -2.64 1.55 1.34
CA THR A 197 -3.57 2.70 1.39
C THR A 197 -4.21 2.82 2.78
N PHE A 198 -4.86 3.96 3.07
CA PHE A 198 -5.38 4.32 4.39
C PHE A 198 -6.81 4.88 4.37
#